data_AF-A0A958PTJ4-F1
#
_entry.id   AF-A0A958PTJ4-F1
#
_cell.length_a   1.000
_cell.length_b   1.000
_cell.length_c   1.000
_cell.angle_alpha   90.00
_cell.angle_beta   90.00
_cell.angle_gamma   90.00
#
_symmetry.space_group_name_H-M   'P 1'
#
loop_
_entity.id
_entity.type
_entity.pdbx_description
1 polymer ?
#
loop_
_entity_poly.entity_id
_entity_poly.type
_entity_poly.pdbx_seq_one_letter_code
_entity_poly.pdbx_strand_id
1 'polypeptide(L)'
;MDKMRWIKDLVLAEQQMEESGIIDMDAGFNQSETLKAETVDFLKDIKDQFIESASAFNQLKCSTVGTLKIYGISKTVADFMLFRNGHKLIFSMKQPGLIQIYKNQIGSQFAAGTPVSEMQTSSPQVDALVATWGAFGDLTWTFKSKPIRIDYLVRFYFSQFVKESSK
;
A
#
# COMPACT_ATOMS: atom_id res chain seq x y z
N MET A 1 9.75 -14.29 3.60
CA MET A 1 10.98 -14.09 4.39
C MET A 1 11.84 -15.33 4.37
N ASP A 2 13.09 -15.23 3.93
CA ASP A 2 14.07 -16.31 4.07
C ASP A 2 14.35 -16.56 5.56
N LYS A 3 13.97 -17.74 6.07
CA LYS A 3 14.15 -18.13 7.49
C LYS A 3 15.59 -18.02 7.99
N MET A 4 16.56 -17.94 7.07
CA MET A 4 18.00 -17.89 7.36
C MET A 4 18.57 -16.47 7.40
N ARG A 5 17.81 -15.45 7.00
CA ARG A 5 18.35 -14.07 6.91
C ARG A 5 18.71 -13.52 8.29
N TRP A 6 17.80 -13.61 9.26
CA TRP A 6 18.03 -13.12 10.61
C TRP A 6 19.19 -13.85 11.32
N ILE A 7 19.37 -15.15 11.04
CA ILE A 7 20.53 -15.91 11.55
C ILE A 7 21.83 -15.37 10.95
N LYS A 8 21.86 -15.07 9.65
CA LYS A 8 23.04 -14.48 9.01
C LYS A 8 23.36 -13.11 9.59
N ASP A 9 22.34 -12.28 9.80
CA ASP A 9 22.50 -10.95 10.38
C ASP A 9 23.05 -11.05 11.82
N LEU A 10 22.59 -12.05 12.60
CA LEU A 10 23.10 -12.33 13.94
C LEU A 10 24.57 -12.80 13.92
N VAL A 11 24.94 -13.70 13.01
CA VAL A 11 26.33 -14.19 12.87
C VAL A 11 27.27 -13.05 12.48
N LEU A 12 26.84 -12.15 11.59
CA LEU A 12 27.63 -10.98 11.20
C LEU A 12 27.80 -10.00 12.36
N ALA A 13 26.75 -9.77 13.14
CA ALA A 13 26.81 -8.93 14.33
C ALA A 13 27.78 -9.50 15.38
N GLU A 14 27.75 -10.81 15.63
CA GLU A 14 28.67 -11.48 16.55
C GLU A 14 30.14 -11.32 16.11
N GLN A 15 30.45 -11.60 14.84
CA GLN A 15 31.80 -11.43 14.29
C GLN A 15 32.30 -9.98 14.42
N GLN A 16 31.43 -9.00 14.15
CA GLN A 16 31.79 -7.60 14.24
C GLN A 16 32.02 -7.14 15.70
N MET A 17 31.29 -7.71 16.66
CA MET A 17 31.52 -7.47 18.09
C MET A 17 32.86 -8.07 18.55
N GLU A 18 33.20 -9.29 18.08
CA GLU A 18 34.49 -9.92 18.36
C GLU A 18 35.68 -9.12 17.80
N GLU A 19 35.56 -8.63 16.56
CA GLU A 19 36.63 -7.88 15.88
C GLU A 19 36.82 -6.46 16.43
N SER A 20 35.73 -5.77 16.76
CA SER A 20 35.77 -4.38 17.23
C SER A 20 35.94 -4.23 18.74
N GLY A 21 35.63 -5.28 19.51
CA GLY A 21 35.55 -5.21 20.98
C GLY A 21 34.44 -4.30 21.51
N ILE A 22 33.57 -3.77 20.64
CA ILE A 22 32.44 -2.91 20.98
C ILE A 22 31.16 -3.74 20.90
N ILE A 23 30.40 -3.76 22.00
CA ILE A 23 29.09 -4.41 22.03
C ILE A 23 28.05 -3.39 21.54
N ASP A 24 27.56 -3.59 20.32
CA ASP A 24 26.44 -2.84 19.78
C ASP A 24 25.13 -3.60 20.08
N MET A 25 24.36 -3.09 21.04
CA MET A 25 23.09 -3.71 21.47
C MET A 25 22.00 -3.65 20.39
N ASP A 26 22.17 -2.81 19.35
CA ASP A 26 21.25 -2.70 18.22
C ASP A 26 21.71 -3.51 16.99
N ALA A 27 22.91 -4.10 17.03
CA ALA A 27 23.43 -4.91 15.93
C ALA A 27 22.62 -6.20 15.77
N GLY A 28 21.84 -6.27 14.68
CA GLY A 28 20.99 -7.40 14.32
C GLY A 28 19.49 -7.12 14.39
N PHE A 29 19.04 -6.01 14.98
CA PHE A 29 17.61 -5.64 15.01
C PHE A 29 17.38 -4.14 14.79
N ASN A 30 17.57 -3.68 13.55
CA ASN A 30 17.24 -2.31 13.17
C ASN A 30 15.74 -2.17 12.89
N GLN A 31 14.97 -1.75 13.89
CA GLN A 31 13.51 -1.54 13.80
C GLN A 31 13.09 -0.66 12.62
N SER A 32 13.88 0.36 12.29
CA SER A 32 13.55 1.31 11.22
C SER A 32 13.67 0.65 9.83
N GLU A 33 14.73 -0.12 9.62
CA GLU A 33 14.94 -0.86 8.38
C GLU A 33 13.93 -1.99 8.23
N THR A 34 13.66 -2.74 9.30
CA THR A 34 12.62 -3.77 9.30
C THR A 34 11.26 -3.16 8.98
N LEU A 35 10.87 -2.07 9.63
CA LEU A 35 9.59 -1.40 9.37
C LEU A 35 9.46 -0.97 7.91
N LYS A 36 10.54 -0.45 7.31
CA LYS A 36 10.57 -0.05 5.90
C LYS A 36 10.42 -1.27 4.98
N ALA A 37 11.17 -2.34 5.22
CA ALA A 37 11.09 -3.57 4.43
C ALA A 37 9.69 -4.17 4.48
N GLU A 38 9.12 -4.33 5.68
CA GLU A 38 7.77 -4.84 5.90
C GLU A 38 6.69 -3.95 5.27
N THR A 39 6.87 -2.62 5.28
CA THR A 39 5.96 -1.70 4.59
C THR A 39 5.95 -1.92 3.09
N VAL A 40 7.13 -2.10 2.49
CA VAL A 40 7.26 -2.36 1.06
C VAL A 40 6.65 -3.72 0.71
N ASP A 41 6.91 -4.75 1.52
CA ASP A 41 6.41 -6.10 1.25
C ASP A 41 4.89 -6.19 1.44
N PHE A 42 4.33 -5.59 2.49
CA PHE A 42 2.88 -5.50 2.68
C PHE A 42 2.19 -4.76 1.52
N LEU A 43 2.81 -3.70 0.98
CA LEU A 43 2.26 -2.97 -0.16
C LEU A 43 2.28 -3.80 -1.45
N LYS A 44 3.32 -4.64 -1.65
CA LYS A 44 3.37 -5.62 -2.76
C LYS A 44 2.30 -6.69 -2.61
N ASP A 45 2.11 -7.24 -1.40
CA ASP A 45 1.09 -8.27 -1.15
C ASP A 45 -0.32 -7.75 -1.47
N ILE A 46 -0.63 -6.52 -1.05
CA ILE A 46 -1.89 -5.85 -1.40
C ILE A 46 -2.00 -5.70 -2.93
N LYS A 47 -0.94 -5.22 -3.59
CA LYS A 47 -0.92 -5.02 -5.04
C LYS A 47 -1.17 -6.33 -5.80
N ASP A 48 -0.52 -7.41 -5.41
CA ASP A 48 -0.64 -8.71 -6.05
C ASP A 48 -2.06 -9.26 -5.92
N GLN A 49 -2.66 -9.14 -4.73
CA GLN A 49 -4.05 -9.53 -4.52
C GLN A 49 -5.05 -8.68 -5.34
N PHE A 50 -4.75 -7.39 -5.56
CA PHE A 50 -5.52 -6.55 -6.48
C PHE A 50 -5.33 -6.95 -7.95
N ILE A 51 -4.13 -7.32 -8.37
CA ILE A 51 -3.85 -7.80 -9.74
C ILE A 51 -4.65 -9.06 -10.04
N GLU A 52 -4.63 -10.02 -9.12
CA GLU A 52 -5.42 -11.25 -9.23
C GLU A 52 -6.92 -10.92 -9.32
N SER A 53 -7.43 -10.12 -8.39
CA SER A 53 -8.85 -9.72 -8.35
C SER A 53 -9.29 -8.95 -9.60
N ALA A 54 -8.44 -8.06 -10.10
CA ALA A 54 -8.68 -7.28 -11.32
C ALA A 54 -8.70 -8.16 -12.57
N SER A 55 -7.77 -9.12 -12.65
CA SER A 55 -7.71 -10.10 -13.74
C SER A 55 -8.98 -10.93 -13.78
N ALA A 56 -9.36 -11.53 -12.65
CA ALA A 56 -10.59 -12.32 -12.52
C ALA A 56 -11.84 -11.50 -12.87
N PHE A 57 -11.94 -10.28 -12.34
CA PHE A 57 -13.05 -9.38 -12.65
C PHE A 57 -13.15 -9.04 -14.14
N ASN A 58 -12.03 -8.68 -14.78
CA ASN A 58 -12.01 -8.32 -16.19
C ASN A 58 -12.36 -9.53 -17.09
N GLN A 59 -11.91 -10.74 -16.74
CA GLN A 59 -12.26 -11.97 -17.45
C GLN A 59 -13.76 -12.25 -17.35
N LEU A 60 -14.34 -12.19 -16.15
CA LEU A 60 -15.75 -12.50 -15.91
C LEU A 60 -16.72 -11.44 -16.47
N LYS A 61 -16.28 -10.18 -16.60
CA LYS A 61 -17.12 -9.10 -17.15
C LYS A 61 -17.44 -9.30 -18.64
N CYS A 62 -16.62 -10.05 -19.39
CA CYS A 62 -16.80 -10.31 -20.82
C CYS A 62 -17.00 -9.06 -21.71
N SER A 63 -16.51 -7.89 -21.28
CA SER A 63 -16.59 -6.63 -22.04
C SER A 63 -15.27 -5.88 -21.97
N THR A 64 -14.80 -5.36 -23.10
CA THR A 64 -13.56 -4.59 -23.23
C THR A 64 -13.70 -3.13 -22.79
N VAL A 65 -14.94 -2.63 -22.67
CA VAL A 65 -15.22 -1.25 -22.25
C VAL A 65 -15.02 -1.13 -20.75
N GLY A 66 -14.24 -0.14 -20.31
CA GLY A 66 -14.02 0.13 -18.88
C GLY A 66 -13.33 -1.02 -18.15
N THR A 67 -12.29 -1.59 -18.77
CA THR A 67 -11.38 -2.55 -18.13
C THR A 67 -10.64 -1.89 -16.98
N LEU A 68 -10.48 -2.63 -15.89
CA LEU A 68 -9.73 -2.16 -14.74
C LEU A 68 -8.24 -2.39 -14.99
N LYS A 69 -7.44 -1.32 -14.87
CA LYS A 69 -5.99 -1.38 -15.05
C LYS A 69 -5.29 -1.06 -13.75
N ILE A 70 -4.16 -1.70 -13.50
CA ILE A 70 -3.30 -1.45 -12.34
C ILE A 70 -1.95 -0.97 -12.85
N TYR A 71 -1.47 0.13 -12.27
CA TYR A 71 -0.21 0.76 -12.64
C TYR A 71 0.66 0.92 -11.40
N GLY A 72 1.97 0.70 -11.53
CA GLY A 72 2.94 1.18 -10.55
C GLY A 72 3.15 2.68 -10.69
N ILE A 73 3.49 3.36 -9.59
CA ILE A 73 3.81 4.79 -9.60
C ILE A 73 5.32 4.95 -9.75
N SER A 74 5.75 5.69 -10.79
CA SER A 74 7.16 5.93 -11.06
C SER A 74 7.85 6.63 -9.88
N LYS A 75 9.14 6.31 -9.67
CA LYS A 75 9.99 6.85 -8.59
C LYS A 75 9.54 6.45 -7.17
N THR A 76 8.66 5.46 -7.06
CA THR A 76 8.29 4.83 -5.79
C THR A 76 8.69 3.35 -5.82
N VAL A 77 8.87 2.73 -4.65
CA VAL A 77 9.32 1.34 -4.57
C VAL A 77 8.18 0.37 -4.84
N ALA A 78 7.00 0.62 -4.25
CA ALA A 78 5.88 -0.31 -4.30
C ALA A 78 4.50 0.37 -4.47
N ASP A 79 4.44 1.69 -4.62
CA ASP A 79 3.16 2.38 -4.76
C ASP A 79 2.48 2.00 -6.08
N PHE A 80 1.16 1.92 -6.04
CA PHE A 80 0.36 1.53 -7.20
C PHE A 80 -0.99 2.22 -7.20
N MET A 81 -1.62 2.22 -8.37
CA MET A 81 -2.96 2.75 -8.54
C MET A 81 -3.82 1.84 -9.40
N LEU A 82 -5.10 1.73 -9.03
CA LEU A 82 -6.15 1.20 -9.89
C LEU A 82 -6.72 2.36 -10.71
N PHE A 83 -6.95 2.10 -11.99
CA PHE A 83 -7.54 3.06 -12.92
C PHE A 83 -8.67 2.43 -13.70
N ARG A 84 -9.81 3.14 -13.75
CA ARG A 84 -10.98 2.77 -14.55
C ARG A 84 -11.86 4.00 -14.77
N ASN A 85 -12.26 4.26 -16.01
CA ASN A 85 -13.24 5.31 -16.36
C ASN A 85 -12.95 6.67 -15.70
N GLY A 86 -11.70 7.13 -15.76
CA GLY A 86 -11.29 8.42 -15.17
C GLY A 86 -11.17 8.43 -13.63
N HIS A 87 -11.49 7.33 -12.96
CA HIS A 87 -11.32 7.16 -11.52
C HIS A 87 -9.98 6.50 -11.21
N LYS A 88 -9.33 6.99 -10.15
CA LYS A 88 -8.09 6.46 -9.60
C LYS A 88 -8.30 6.10 -8.13
N LEU A 89 -7.87 4.91 -7.74
CA LEU A 89 -7.68 4.53 -6.34
C LEU A 89 -6.19 4.27 -6.15
N ILE A 90 -5.55 5.00 -5.24
CA ILE A 90 -4.10 5.02 -5.07
C ILE A 90 -3.74 4.48 -3.70
N PHE A 91 -2.74 3.60 -3.68
CA PHE A 91 -2.08 3.10 -2.47
C PHE A 91 -0.64 3.60 -2.50
N SER A 92 -0.25 4.37 -1.49
CA SER A 92 1.07 5.00 -1.43
C SER A 92 1.66 4.96 -0.04
N MET A 93 2.95 4.64 0.03
CA MET A 93 3.73 4.69 1.26
C MET A 93 4.09 6.14 1.59
N LYS A 94 3.49 6.72 2.63
CA LYS A 94 3.83 8.08 3.10
C LYS A 94 5.14 8.10 3.90
N GLN A 95 5.32 7.10 4.75
CA GLN A 95 6.52 6.88 5.57
C GLN A 95 6.55 5.39 6.00
N PRO A 96 7.69 4.85 6.46
CA PRO A 96 7.74 3.52 7.08
C PRO A 96 6.63 3.34 8.13
N GLY A 97 5.84 2.28 7.97
CA GLY A 97 4.71 1.96 8.84
C GLY A 97 3.40 2.73 8.56
N LEU A 98 3.34 3.55 7.50
CA LEU A 98 2.13 4.31 7.15
C LEU A 98 1.86 4.28 5.64
N ILE A 99 0.77 3.62 5.27
CA ILE A 99 0.26 3.57 3.90
C ILE A 99 -1.02 4.40 3.82
N GLN A 100 -1.10 5.29 2.84
CA GLN A 100 -2.28 6.07 2.56
C GLN A 100 -3.06 5.49 1.39
N ILE A 101 -4.38 5.54 1.52
CA ILE A 101 -5.33 5.14 0.49
C ILE A 101 -6.20 6.35 0.18
N TYR A 102 -6.23 6.76 -1.08
CA TYR A 102 -7.05 7.88 -1.50
C TYR A 102 -7.56 7.72 -2.91
N LYS A 103 -8.65 8.42 -3.21
CA LYS A 103 -9.34 8.37 -4.50
C LYS A 103 -9.29 9.73 -5.17
N ASN A 104 -9.00 9.72 -6.47
CA ASN A 104 -9.10 10.89 -7.32
C ASN A 104 -10.01 10.57 -8.51
N GLN A 105 -10.94 11.46 -8.81
CA GLN A 105 -11.69 11.44 -10.06
C GLN A 105 -11.13 12.54 -10.96
N ILE A 106 -10.73 12.19 -12.18
CA ILE A 106 -10.45 13.20 -13.21
C ILE A 106 -11.79 13.70 -13.70
N GLY A 107 -12.32 14.74 -13.05
CA GLY A 107 -13.46 15.49 -13.56
C GLY A 107 -13.06 16.21 -14.85
N SER A 108 -13.97 16.25 -15.82
CA SER A 108 -13.88 17.10 -17.01
C SER A 108 -13.95 18.58 -16.62
N GLN A 109 -12.89 19.13 -16.02
CA GLN A 109 -12.80 20.56 -15.72
C GLN A 109 -12.34 21.40 -16.94
N PHE A 110 -12.33 20.81 -18.14
CA PHE A 110 -12.02 21.52 -19.40
C PHE A 110 -13.27 21.87 -20.22
N ALA A 111 -14.41 22.12 -19.58
CA ALA A 111 -15.48 22.86 -20.24
C ALA A 111 -15.21 24.36 -20.05
N ALA A 112 -14.76 25.02 -21.12
CA ALA A 112 -14.49 26.45 -21.14
C ALA A 112 -15.74 27.26 -20.74
N GLY A 113 -15.60 28.14 -19.73
CA GLY A 113 -16.43 29.33 -19.62
C GLY A 113 -17.36 29.49 -18.42
N THR A 114 -17.32 28.65 -17.38
CA THR A 114 -18.15 28.88 -16.17
C THR A 114 -17.33 29.50 -15.02
N PRO A 115 -17.75 30.66 -14.46
CA PRO A 115 -17.05 31.26 -13.33
C PRO A 115 -17.15 30.35 -12.10
N VAL A 116 -16.01 30.20 -11.43
CA VAL A 116 -15.77 29.28 -10.31
C VAL A 116 -16.54 29.74 -9.07
N SER A 117 -17.84 29.42 -9.00
CA SER A 117 -18.61 29.55 -7.76
C SER A 117 -18.49 28.23 -6.99
N GLU A 118 -17.71 28.28 -5.92
CA GLU A 118 -17.81 27.46 -4.70
C GLU A 118 -18.56 26.13 -4.82
N MET A 119 -18.00 25.18 -5.57
CA MET A 119 -18.41 23.78 -5.44
C MET A 119 -17.51 23.13 -4.41
N GLN A 120 -18.12 22.77 -3.28
CA GLN A 120 -17.59 21.98 -2.18
C GLN A 120 -16.52 21.00 -2.67
N THR A 121 -15.26 21.38 -2.48
CA THR A 121 -14.14 20.45 -2.50
C THR A 121 -14.31 19.60 -1.25
N SER A 122 -15.11 18.54 -1.34
CA SER A 122 -15.07 17.47 -0.35
C SER A 122 -13.61 17.07 -0.22
N SER A 123 -13.00 17.36 0.93
CA SER A 123 -11.61 17.00 1.21
C SER A 123 -11.44 15.53 0.83
N PRO A 124 -10.41 15.16 0.03
CA PRO A 124 -10.24 13.78 -0.39
C PRO A 124 -10.27 12.90 0.86
N GLN A 125 -11.16 11.91 0.88
CA GLN A 125 -11.18 10.95 1.99
C GLN A 125 -9.88 10.15 1.90
N VAL A 126 -8.94 10.47 2.79
CA VAL A 126 -7.67 9.78 2.91
C VAL A 126 -7.78 8.80 4.06
N ASP A 127 -7.82 7.52 3.71
CA ASP A 127 -7.73 6.42 4.65
C ASP A 127 -6.26 6.09 4.90
N ALA A 128 -5.94 5.58 6.10
CA ALA A 128 -4.58 5.26 6.51
C ALA A 128 -4.49 3.86 7.10
N LEU A 129 -3.54 3.06 6.60
CA LEU A 129 -3.13 1.79 7.18
C LEU A 129 -1.88 2.04 8.01
N VAL A 130 -1.90 1.62 9.27
CA VAL A 130 -0.84 1.90 10.23
C VAL A 130 -0.26 0.58 10.73
N ALA A 131 1.06 0.44 10.61
CA ALA A 131 1.78 -0.67 11.21
C ALA A 131 2.00 -0.41 12.70
N THR A 132 1.73 -1.42 13.51
CA THR A 132 1.88 -1.40 14.96
C THR A 132 2.74 -2.56 15.40
N TRP A 133 3.74 -2.28 16.22
CA TRP A 133 4.58 -3.32 16.84
C TRP A 133 3.78 -4.07 17.90
N GLY A 134 3.71 -5.38 17.73
CA GLY A 134 3.29 -6.35 18.73
C GLY A 134 4.48 -6.89 19.53
N ALA A 135 4.23 -7.99 20.25
CA ALA A 135 5.27 -8.64 21.04
C ALA A 135 6.40 -9.20 20.15
N PHE A 136 7.63 -9.21 20.66
CA PHE A 136 8.79 -9.83 20.00
C PHE A 136 9.12 -9.29 18.60
N GLY A 137 8.75 -8.05 18.30
CA GLY A 137 8.97 -7.47 16.97
C GLY A 137 7.99 -7.96 15.90
N ASP A 138 6.88 -8.59 16.29
CA ASP A 138 5.80 -8.90 15.36
C ASP A 138 5.16 -7.60 14.86
N LEU A 139 5.05 -7.43 13.54
CA LEU A 139 4.49 -6.23 12.94
C LEU A 139 3.09 -6.50 12.42
N THR A 140 2.09 -5.88 13.05
CA THR A 140 0.68 -6.02 12.65
C THR A 140 0.19 -4.76 11.95
N TRP A 141 -0.51 -4.93 10.82
CA TRP A 141 -1.15 -3.82 10.11
C TRP A 141 -2.57 -3.58 10.59
N THR A 142 -2.91 -2.32 10.84
CA THR A 142 -4.21 -1.92 11.38
C THR A 142 -4.89 -0.83 10.56
N PHE A 143 -6.21 -0.86 10.52
CA PHE A 143 -7.07 0.19 10.00
C PHE A 143 -8.03 0.60 11.10
N LYS A 144 -8.00 1.88 11.52
CA LYS A 144 -8.80 2.39 12.65
C LYS A 144 -8.64 1.51 13.91
N SER A 145 -7.39 1.18 14.23
CA SER A 145 -7.01 0.34 15.38
C SER A 145 -7.52 -1.10 15.35
N LYS A 146 -7.97 -1.60 14.19
CA LYS A 146 -8.36 -3.01 14.00
C LYS A 146 -7.40 -3.71 13.05
N PRO A 147 -7.02 -4.98 13.31
CA PRO A 147 -6.11 -5.71 12.45
C PRO A 147 -6.71 -5.90 11.06
N ILE A 148 -5.84 -5.81 10.05
CA ILE A 148 -6.21 -5.95 8.65
C ILE A 148 -6.02 -7.39 8.21
N ARG A 149 -7.01 -7.90 7.46
CA ARG A 149 -6.82 -9.06 6.59
C ARG A 149 -6.87 -8.59 5.13
N ILE A 150 -5.85 -8.91 4.35
CA ILE A 150 -5.65 -8.36 3.00
C ILE A 150 -6.84 -8.70 2.09
N ASP A 151 -7.36 -9.92 2.17
CA ASP A 151 -8.54 -10.37 1.42
C ASP A 151 -9.78 -9.50 1.66
N TYR A 152 -10.05 -9.12 2.92
CA TYR A 152 -11.17 -8.22 3.25
C TYR A 152 -10.91 -6.79 2.83
N LEU A 153 -9.67 -6.31 2.96
CA LEU A 153 -9.27 -4.98 2.50
C LEU A 153 -9.49 -4.84 0.99
N VAL A 154 -8.97 -5.79 0.21
CA VAL A 154 -9.13 -5.81 -1.24
C VAL A 154 -10.60 -5.91 -1.59
N ARG A 155 -11.36 -6.82 -0.99
CA ARG A 155 -12.80 -6.95 -1.24
C ARG A 155 -13.56 -5.64 -0.97
N PHE A 156 -13.25 -4.95 0.12
CA PHE A 156 -13.89 -3.67 0.48
C PHE A 156 -13.58 -2.58 -0.55
N TYR A 157 -12.30 -2.26 -0.77
CA TYR A 157 -11.89 -1.17 -1.64
C TYR A 157 -12.16 -1.46 -3.12
N PHE A 158 -11.96 -2.69 -3.58
CA PHE A 158 -12.23 -3.10 -4.96
C PHE A 158 -13.72 -2.99 -5.28
N SER A 159 -14.59 -3.50 -4.41
CA SER A 159 -16.05 -3.42 -4.60
C SER A 159 -16.52 -1.98 -4.67
N GLN A 160 -16.01 -1.12 -3.78
CA GLN A 160 -16.37 0.28 -3.77
C GLN A 160 -15.86 1.01 -5.02
N PHE A 161 -14.62 0.75 -5.42
CA PHE A 161 -14.01 1.34 -6.63
C PHE A 161 -14.76 0.93 -7.90
N VAL A 162 -15.15 -0.34 -8.05
CA VAL A 162 -15.93 -0.79 -9.21
C VAL A 162 -17.30 -0.11 -9.26
N LYS A 163 -17.98 0.04 -8.12
CA LYS A 163 -19.30 0.72 -8.05
C LYS A 163 -19.21 2.19 -8.43
N GLU A 164 -18.21 2.90 -7.91
CA GLU A 164 -18.00 4.32 -8.18
C GLU A 164 -17.57 4.56 -9.62
N SER A 165 -16.65 3.74 -10.14
CA SER A 165 -16.14 3.87 -11.52
C SER A 165 -17.07 3.32 -12.61
N SER A 166 -18.23 2.75 -12.26
CA SER A 166 -19.22 2.29 -13.23
C SER A 166 -20.39 3.26 -13.43
N LYS A 167 -20.43 4.35 -12.66
CA LYS A 167 -21.39 5.43 -12.86
C LYS A 167 -21.03 6.30 -14.06
#